data_AF-A0A7X3RTP7-F1
#
_entry.id   AF-A0A7X3RTP7-F1
#
_cell.length_a   1.000
_cell.length_b   1.000
_cell.length_c   1.000
_cell.angle_alpha   90.00
_cell.angle_beta   90.00
_cell.angle_gamma   90.00
#
_symmetry.space_group_name_H-M   'P 1'
#
loop_
_entity.id
_entity.type
_entity.pdbx_description
1 polymer ?
#
loop_
_entity_poly.entity_id
_entity_poly.type
_entity_poly.pdbx_seq_one_letter_code
_entity_poly.pdbx_strand_id
1 'polypeptide(L)'
;MEKKKRIGAYLRSSVVEEEYYDSYIPKPLPPEPPLDMRELYPLLDQVNAALGRLDGMSAVLPDTSPLLYLSLYFKVNRRAYYDHLQFVRETGDWEEWIEFFLEGVVETAGQAMETAKAV
;
A
#
# COMPACT_ATOMS: atom_id res chain seq x y z
N MET A 1 -16.99 6.38 11.29
CA MET A 1 -17.62 6.08 9.98
C MET A 1 -17.83 4.58 9.88
N GLU A 2 -18.91 4.11 9.25
CA GLU A 2 -19.21 2.67 9.13
C GLU A 2 -18.37 2.01 8.01
N LYS A 3 -17.04 1.92 8.23
CA LYS A 3 -16.06 1.40 7.25
C LYS A 3 -16.37 -0.03 6.78
N LYS A 4 -17.14 -0.81 7.56
CA LYS A 4 -17.62 -2.16 7.19
C LYS A 4 -18.37 -2.21 5.85
N LYS A 5 -18.98 -1.10 5.42
CA LYS A 5 -19.67 -1.01 4.11
C LYS A 5 -18.72 -1.15 2.91
N ARG A 6 -17.42 -0.97 3.13
CA ARG A 6 -16.36 -1.13 2.12
C ARG A 6 -15.99 -2.59 1.88
N ILE A 7 -16.40 -3.51 2.76
CA ILE A 7 -16.04 -4.92 2.67
C ILE A 7 -16.88 -5.59 1.57
N GLY A 8 -16.21 -6.42 0.76
CA GLY A 8 -16.83 -7.23 -0.28
C GLY A 8 -17.71 -8.35 0.27
N ALA A 9 -18.27 -9.14 -0.65
CA ALA A 9 -19.10 -10.29 -0.30
C ALA A 9 -18.52 -11.57 -0.89
N TYR A 10 -18.72 -12.69 -0.21
CA TYR A 10 -18.44 -14.00 -0.78
C TYR A 10 -19.66 -14.49 -1.55
N LEU A 11 -19.46 -14.83 -2.82
CA LEU A 11 -20.46 -15.53 -3.63
C LEU A 11 -20.03 -16.98 -3.81
N ARG A 12 -20.94 -17.90 -3.55
CA ARG A 12 -20.75 -19.30 -3.90
C ARG A 12 -20.97 -19.45 -5.40
N SER A 13 -19.93 -19.87 -6.11
CA SER A 13 -19.96 -20.06 -7.56
C SER A 13 -19.57 -21.49 -7.91
N SER A 14 -20.06 -21.94 -9.05
CA SER A 14 -19.79 -23.25 -9.62
C SER A 14 -19.51 -23.06 -11.11
N VAL A 15 -18.45 -23.69 -11.61
CA VAL A 15 -18.08 -23.73 -13.03
C VAL A 15 -18.48 -25.08 -13.66
N VAL A 16 -18.61 -26.11 -12.82
CA VAL A 16 -19.07 -27.47 -13.15
C VAL A 16 -20.12 -27.85 -12.11
N GLU A 17 -21.22 -28.47 -12.52
CA GLU A 17 -22.46 -28.71 -11.72
C GLU A 17 -22.24 -29.38 -10.34
N GLU A 18 -21.04 -29.87 -10.03
CA GLU A 18 -20.70 -30.57 -8.79
C GLU A 18 -19.53 -29.97 -7.99
N GLU A 19 -18.85 -28.92 -8.48
CA GLU A 19 -17.79 -28.23 -7.73
C GLU A 19 -18.20 -26.80 -7.33
N TYR A 20 -18.17 -26.53 -6.03
CA TYR A 20 -18.48 -25.21 -5.45
C TYR A 20 -17.22 -24.59 -4.83
N TYR A 21 -16.98 -23.32 -5.12
CA TYR A 21 -15.97 -22.53 -4.44
C TYR A 21 -16.55 -21.16 -4.04
N ASP A 22 -16.03 -20.60 -2.96
CA ASP A 22 -16.42 -19.28 -2.48
C ASP A 22 -15.50 -18.23 -3.11
N SER A 23 -16.08 -17.36 -3.94
CA SER A 23 -15.39 -16.25 -4.61
C SER A 23 -15.59 -14.95 -3.84
N TYR A 24 -14.51 -14.26 -3.49
CA TYR A 24 -14.60 -12.92 -2.91
C TYR A 24 -14.82 -11.88 -4.00
N ILE A 25 -15.91 -11.11 -3.90
CA ILE A 25 -16.21 -9.99 -4.77
C ILE A 25 -16.03 -8.69 -3.97
N PRO A 26 -14.97 -7.91 -4.24
CA PRO A 26 -14.77 -6.63 -3.57
C PRO A 26 -15.86 -5.62 -3.96
N LYS A 27 -16.13 -4.66 -3.08
CA LYS A 27 -16.93 -3.49 -3.45
C LYS A 27 -16.21 -2.68 -4.54
N PRO A 28 -16.94 -2.05 -5.47
CA PRO A 28 -16.33 -1.20 -6.49
C PRO A 28 -15.64 0.00 -5.85
N LEU A 29 -14.67 0.57 -6.58
CA LEU A 29 -14.04 1.83 -6.22
C LEU A 29 -14.79 3.00 -6.88
N PRO A 30 -14.84 4.18 -6.23
CA PRO A 30 -14.28 4.51 -4.92
C PRO A 30 -15.04 3.86 -3.74
N PRO A 31 -14.39 3.64 -2.58
CA PRO A 31 -15.03 2.99 -1.44
C PRO A 31 -16.10 3.88 -0.81
N GLU A 32 -17.18 3.27 -0.32
CA GLU A 32 -18.21 3.93 0.46
C GLU A 32 -18.22 3.43 1.93
N PRO A 33 -18.13 4.33 2.92
CA PRO A 33 -17.92 5.77 2.79
C PRO A 33 -16.50 6.10 2.29
N PRO A 34 -16.26 7.31 1.73
CA PRO A 34 -14.95 7.67 1.16
C PRO A 34 -13.83 7.61 2.19
N LEU A 35 -12.59 7.51 1.70
CA LEU A 35 -11.39 7.54 2.54
C LEU A 35 -11.30 8.88 3.28
N ASP A 36 -10.87 8.83 4.53
CA ASP A 36 -10.51 10.05 5.26
C ASP A 36 -9.11 10.52 4.85
N MET A 37 -9.07 11.52 3.98
CA MET A 37 -7.81 12.02 3.44
C MET A 37 -7.03 12.91 4.41
N ARG A 38 -7.64 13.37 5.52
CA ARG A 38 -7.02 14.34 6.43
C ARG A 38 -5.69 13.84 7.01
N GLU A 39 -5.66 12.57 7.40
CA GLU A 39 -4.46 11.93 7.95
C GLU A 39 -3.48 11.49 6.84
N LEU A 40 -3.98 11.28 5.61
CA LEU A 40 -3.17 10.83 4.48
C LEU A 40 -2.43 11.98 3.77
N TYR A 41 -2.99 13.19 3.73
CA TYR A 41 -2.38 14.32 3.02
C TYR A 41 -0.96 14.65 3.51
N PRO A 42 -0.67 14.75 4.83
CA PRO A 42 0.69 15.02 5.29
C PRO A 42 1.71 13.95 4.88
N LEU A 43 1.30 12.68 4.82
CA LEU A 43 2.16 11.60 4.35
C LEU A 43 2.36 11.64 2.83
N LEU A 44 1.30 11.94 2.07
CA LEU A 44 1.39 12.11 0.62
C LEU A 44 2.35 13.24 0.25
N ASP A 45 2.33 14.36 0.97
CA ASP A 45 3.28 15.45 0.74
C ASP A 45 4.74 15.02 0.99
N GLN A 46 4.98 14.23 2.04
CA GLN A 46 6.30 13.67 2.33
C GLN A 46 6.76 12.68 1.26
N VAL A 47 5.86 11.80 0.81
CA VAL A 47 6.12 10.86 -0.30
C VAL A 47 6.44 11.61 -1.58
N ASN A 48 5.65 12.62 -1.95
CA ASN A 48 5.89 13.43 -3.14
C ASN A 48 7.26 14.11 -3.08
N ALA A 49 7.62 14.67 -1.92
CA ALA A 49 8.94 15.28 -1.72
C ALA A 49 10.08 14.24 -1.82
N ALA A 50 9.90 13.04 -1.25
CA ALA A 50 10.89 11.96 -1.31
C ALA A 50 11.09 11.44 -2.74
N LEU A 51 10.00 11.20 -3.47
CA LEU A 51 10.03 10.78 -4.86
C LEU A 51 10.65 11.84 -5.77
N GLY A 52 10.33 13.13 -5.57
CA GLY A 52 10.95 14.22 -6.33
C GLY A 52 12.47 14.31 -6.13
N ARG A 53 12.97 14.05 -4.92
CA ARG A 53 14.42 13.98 -4.67
C ARG A 53 15.07 12.78 -5.36
N LEU A 54 14.41 11.63 -5.32
CA LEU A 54 14.87 10.40 -5.97
C LEU A 54 14.90 10.54 -7.50
N ASP A 55 13.87 11.14 -8.10
CA ASP A 55 13.81 11.48 -9.52
C ASP A 55 14.97 12.42 -9.91
N GLY A 56 15.24 13.45 -9.12
CA GLY A 56 16.39 14.33 -9.34
C GLY A 56 17.74 13.61 -9.25
N MET A 57 17.89 12.65 -8.33
CA MET A 57 19.12 11.83 -8.22
C MET A 57 19.26 10.84 -9.37
N SER A 58 18.16 10.36 -9.94
CA SER A 58 18.17 9.45 -11.10
C SER A 58 18.90 10.04 -12.32
N ALA A 59 18.94 11.37 -12.43
CA ALA A 59 19.66 12.08 -13.49
C ALA A 59 21.19 12.00 -13.37
N VAL A 60 21.70 11.66 -12.18
CA VAL A 60 23.15 11.67 -11.86
C VAL A 60 23.69 10.27 -11.66
N LEU A 61 22.86 9.32 -11.21
CA LEU A 61 23.29 7.97 -10.93
C LEU A 61 23.51 7.14 -12.21
N PRO A 62 24.59 6.35 -12.28
CA PRO A 62 24.85 5.48 -13.43
C PRO A 62 23.89 4.29 -13.51
N ASP A 63 23.29 3.88 -12.38
CA ASP A 63 22.25 2.84 -12.33
C ASP A 63 21.14 3.25 -11.34
N THR A 64 19.90 3.26 -11.83
CA THR A 64 18.69 3.62 -11.08
C THR A 64 17.94 2.40 -10.53
N SER A 65 18.43 1.19 -10.76
CA SER A 65 17.75 -0.06 -10.42
C SER A 65 17.45 -0.27 -8.92
N PRO A 66 18.27 0.21 -7.94
CA PRO A 66 18.01 -0.07 -6.53
C PRO A 66 17.26 1.06 -5.78
N LEU A 67 16.60 1.99 -6.47
CA LEU A 67 16.13 3.22 -5.82
C LEU A 67 14.93 3.07 -4.88
N LEU A 68 14.14 1.99 -4.96
CA LEU A 68 12.93 1.88 -4.13
C LEU A 68 12.58 0.44 -3.79
N TYR A 69 13.28 -0.12 -2.80
CA TYR A 69 13.10 -1.52 -2.40
C TYR A 69 11.96 -1.71 -1.39
N LEU A 70 10.74 -1.28 -1.74
CA LEU A 70 9.57 -1.34 -0.85
C LEU A 70 9.24 -2.76 -0.36
N SER A 71 9.52 -3.79 -1.17
CA SER A 71 9.32 -5.17 -0.74
C SER A 71 10.25 -5.59 0.41
N LEU A 72 11.42 -4.95 0.58
CA LEU A 72 12.25 -5.14 1.77
C LEU A 72 11.58 -4.56 3.01
N TYR A 73 10.97 -3.37 2.92
CA TYR A 73 10.19 -2.79 4.03
C TYR A 73 9.07 -3.72 4.47
N PHE A 74 8.29 -4.29 3.53
CA PHE A 74 7.27 -5.29 3.87
C PHE A 74 7.87 -6.57 4.47
N LYS A 75 9.05 -7.00 4.01
CA LYS A 75 9.72 -8.19 4.55
C LYS A 75 10.19 -7.97 5.99
N VAL A 76 10.72 -6.80 6.31
CA VAL A 76 11.13 -6.41 7.66
C VAL A 76 9.89 -6.26 8.56
N ASN A 77 8.84 -5.61 8.06
CA ASN A 77 7.60 -5.33 8.77
C ASN A 77 6.50 -6.37 8.49
N ARG A 78 6.88 -7.64 8.29
CA ARG A 78 5.99 -8.69 7.76
C ARG A 78 4.71 -8.88 8.57
N ARG A 79 4.81 -8.77 9.90
CA ARG A 79 3.64 -8.89 10.78
C ARG A 79 2.66 -7.73 10.55
N ALA A 80 3.13 -6.49 10.64
CA ALA A 80 2.31 -5.31 10.40
C ALA A 80 1.69 -5.33 8.99
N TYR A 81 2.46 -5.72 7.97
CA TYR A 81 1.98 -5.88 6.61
C TYR A 81 0.76 -6.81 6.52
N TYR A 82 0.82 -8.01 7.13
CA TYR A 82 -0.33 -8.92 7.12
C TYR A 82 -1.47 -8.47 8.03
N ASP A 83 -1.17 -7.85 9.17
CA ASP A 83 -2.18 -7.34 10.10
C ASP A 83 -3.02 -6.25 9.41
N HIS A 84 -2.39 -5.28 8.74
CA HIS A 84 -3.11 -4.24 7.98
C HIS A 84 -3.95 -4.81 6.83
N LEU A 85 -3.42 -5.77 6.06
CA LEU A 85 -4.20 -6.44 5.00
C LEU A 85 -5.41 -7.20 5.57
N GLN A 86 -5.26 -7.81 6.73
CA GLN A 86 -6.35 -8.48 7.42
C GLN A 86 -7.41 -7.46 7.89
N PHE A 87 -6.99 -6.31 8.45
CA PHE A 87 -7.91 -5.27 8.87
C PHE A 87 -8.69 -4.65 7.70
N VAL A 88 -8.08 -4.46 6.54
CA VAL A 88 -8.80 -4.04 5.33
C VAL A 88 -9.94 -5.03 5.02
N ARG A 89 -9.66 -6.34 5.11
CA ARG A 89 -10.66 -7.39 4.83
C ARG A 89 -11.75 -7.49 5.90
N GLU A 90 -11.40 -7.34 7.18
CA GLU A 90 -12.33 -7.55 8.31
C GLU A 90 -13.13 -6.31 8.69
N THR A 91 -12.55 -5.13 8.47
CA THR A 91 -13.10 -3.86 8.99
C THR A 91 -13.26 -2.79 7.91
N GLY A 92 -12.65 -2.97 6.73
CA GLY A 92 -12.63 -1.97 5.67
C GLY A 92 -11.67 -0.81 5.95
N ASP A 93 -10.68 -1.00 6.82
CA ASP A 93 -9.72 0.03 7.20
C ASP A 93 -8.60 0.21 6.16
N TRP A 94 -8.96 0.87 5.06
CA TRP A 94 -8.02 1.22 4.00
C TRP A 94 -7.05 2.32 4.42
N GLU A 95 -7.45 3.21 5.33
CA GLU A 95 -6.62 4.34 5.74
C GLU A 95 -5.35 3.87 6.44
N GLU A 96 -5.44 2.95 7.42
CA GLU A 96 -4.24 2.42 8.10
C GLU A 96 -3.31 1.65 7.16
N TRP A 97 -3.87 0.90 6.20
CA TRP A 97 -3.05 0.21 5.19
C TRP A 97 -2.30 1.20 4.30
N ILE A 98 -2.98 2.26 3.85
CA ILE A 98 -2.37 3.30 3.01
C ILE A 98 -1.33 4.08 3.80
N GLU A 99 -1.58 4.40 5.06
CA GLU A 99 -0.60 5.03 5.96
C GLU A 99 0.68 4.19 6.06
N PHE A 100 0.55 2.91 6.44
CA PHE A 100 1.69 1.97 6.52
C PHE A 100 2.46 1.87 5.19
N PHE A 101 1.74 1.87 4.07
CA PHE A 101 2.34 1.84 2.73
C PHE A 101 3.14 3.11 2.45
N LEU A 102 2.55 4.29 2.69
CA LEU A 102 3.19 5.58 2.43
C LEU A 102 4.41 5.79 3.32
N GLU A 103 4.36 5.38 4.58
CA GLU A 103 5.52 5.36 5.48
C GLU A 103 6.67 4.52 4.89
N GLY A 104 6.35 3.31 4.41
CA GLY A 104 7.32 2.45 3.74
C GLY A 104 7.95 3.08 2.50
N VAL A 105 7.17 3.85 1.73
CA VAL A 105 7.69 4.60 0.58
C VAL A 105 8.65 5.70 1.04
N VAL A 106 8.29 6.49 2.06
CA VAL A 106 9.18 7.53 2.60
C VAL A 106 10.49 6.92 3.11
N GLU A 107 10.41 5.84 3.88
CA GLU A 107 11.58 5.18 4.46
C GLU A 107 12.51 4.63 3.36
N THR A 108 11.96 3.87 2.41
CA THR A 108 12.78 3.24 1.37
C THR A 108 13.36 4.25 0.38
N ALA A 109 12.64 5.32 0.07
CA ALA A 109 13.18 6.44 -0.69
C ALA A 109 14.33 7.12 0.07
N GLY A 110 14.21 7.32 1.39
CA GLY A 110 15.29 7.84 2.23
C GLY A 110 16.54 6.96 2.24
N GLN A 111 16.37 5.64 2.41
CA GLN A 111 17.47 4.67 2.37
C GLN A 111 18.21 4.66 1.03
N ALA A 112 17.46 4.75 -0.08
CA ALA A 112 18.04 4.83 -1.40
C ALA A 112 18.86 6.10 -1.60
N MET A 113 18.36 7.25 -1.12
CA MET A 113 19.12 8.50 -1.16
C MET A 113 20.44 8.41 -0.38
N GLU A 114 20.44 7.84 0.82
CA GLU A 114 21.66 7.69 1.63
C GLU A 114 22.66 6.73 0.99
N THR A 115 22.17 5.62 0.42
CA THR A 115 23.03 4.68 -0.31
C THR A 115 23.67 5.35 -1.52
N ALA A 116 22.89 6.12 -2.28
CA ALA A 116 23.37 6.82 -3.46
C ALA A 116 24.36 7.96 -3.17
N LYS A 117 24.29 8.61 -1.99
CA LYS A 117 25.31 9.58 -1.55
C LYS A 117 26.63 8.94 -1.12
N ALA A 118 26.61 7.66 -0.77
CA ALA A 118 27.78 6.92 -0.29
C ALA A 118 28.61 6.28 -1.41
N VAL A 119 28.15 6.38 -2.67
CA VAL A 119 28.83 5.92 -3.89
C VAL A 119 29.54 7.11 -4.56
#